data_AF-A0A397W883-F1
#
_entry.id   AF-A0A397W883-F1
#
_cell.length_a   1.000
_cell.length_b   1.000
_cell.length_c   1.000
_cell.angle_alpha   90.00
_cell.angle_beta   90.00
_cell.angle_gamma   90.00
#
_symmetry.space_group_name_H-M   'P 1'
#
loop_
_entity.id
_entity.type
_entity.pdbx_description
1 polymer ?
#
loop_
_entity_poly.entity_id
_entity_poly.type
_entity_poly.pdbx_seq_one_letter_code
_entity_poly.pdbx_strand_id
1 'polypeptide(L)'
;MQLNKKHIVYGITQNTVTDKYMMVFEFYYERNIQNGKCENCNRYNTSPAWCQTCDPQKIAQGWTSGNKQIDDYIKEFQFKTTKYEDIIEWIPFNKLNNIRIINKDAFSSTFVATWLDGIRIISDEFAEYTQTRTPSYTVDLKTLPSSKNLLDFLNEFKGYTHLKNNECKVYGITQSTITNEYMVVFDEFYSTRNHRNGKCGNCNRYNTSRLLCQTCDLLTCGNKDIDDFIKEYEDVIEWMPFHRLDNIQVIGKGRFGTVYSAQWLESKRNSLTQRAYRMVALKTLSGSQENFLKDFKNYMKLRSVYRGLKVYGITRNADNEYLMVFQYANMGNLRNYLELNFKELKWKSKLKLLIDITKSLTQIHQEENVHGDFHSGNVLLQNLNRNVMLYIADLGLSRMNDSEGFYGVLPYVAPEVLNKQPYTTTADIYSFGVIMAEISTGKPPYYDIDYDEKLAIRICNGLRPEFAKGTPEFYIQLANQCMDVNPSSRPTASDIHTKLTIWYNVISNYAEMFKDGLVIKEAFASADLTIPTLLTTIPNYSQDKLTSKLLNFQDLPSPLNPLVISPTQSSEVYDSVSQNFFISDKIDYYDNYDN
;
A
#
# COMPACT_ATOMS: atom_id res chain seq x y z
N MET A 1 28.40 -49.14 24.29
CA MET A 1 27.69 -47.91 23.88
C MET A 1 28.03 -46.83 24.89
N GLN A 2 28.84 -45.83 24.51
CA GLN A 2 29.19 -44.72 25.40
C GLN A 2 27.99 -43.77 25.47
N LEU A 3 27.27 -43.77 26.59
CA LEU A 3 26.16 -42.84 26.82
C LEU A 3 26.74 -41.47 27.22
N ASN A 4 26.35 -40.41 26.50
CA ASN A 4 26.68 -39.03 26.88
C ASN A 4 26.11 -38.72 28.27
N LYS A 5 26.79 -37.84 29.03
CA LYS A 5 26.60 -37.45 30.45
C LYS A 5 25.19 -36.97 30.91
N LYS A 6 24.10 -37.24 30.19
CA LYS A 6 22.74 -36.68 30.45
C LYS A 6 21.64 -37.71 30.76
N HIS A 7 21.94 -39.00 30.87
CA HIS A 7 20.93 -40.04 31.12
C HIS A 7 21.19 -40.76 32.45
N ILE A 8 20.24 -40.67 33.38
CA ILE A 8 20.21 -41.51 34.58
C ILE A 8 19.43 -42.79 34.23
N VAL A 9 20.05 -43.94 34.45
CA VAL A 9 19.42 -45.26 34.27
C VAL A 9 18.75 -45.64 35.58
N TYR A 10 17.44 -45.89 35.54
CA TYR A 10 16.65 -46.25 36.72
C TYR A 10 16.44 -47.75 36.88
N GLY A 11 16.61 -48.52 35.80
CA GLY A 11 16.49 -49.98 35.86
C GLY A 11 16.37 -50.62 34.48
N ILE A 12 16.04 -51.90 34.49
CA ILE A 12 15.79 -52.70 33.29
C ILE A 12 14.40 -53.34 33.48
N THR A 13 13.59 -53.32 32.44
CA THR A 13 12.29 -54.01 32.37
C THR A 13 12.30 -55.02 31.23
N GLN A 14 11.39 -55.98 31.24
CA GLN A 14 11.30 -57.01 30.21
C GLN A 14 9.95 -56.90 29.49
N ASN A 15 9.98 -56.84 28.17
CA ASN A 15 8.77 -56.89 27.36
C ASN A 15 8.22 -58.32 27.39
N THR A 16 7.05 -58.51 27.99
CA THR A 16 6.44 -59.83 28.20
C THR A 16 5.91 -60.52 26.95
N VAL A 17 5.90 -59.83 25.81
CA VAL A 17 5.44 -60.36 24.51
C VAL A 17 6.62 -60.77 23.62
N THR A 18 7.78 -60.13 23.77
CA THR A 18 8.95 -60.32 22.90
C THR A 18 10.17 -60.87 23.64
N ASP A 19 10.09 -61.06 24.96
CA ASP A 19 11.18 -61.44 25.88
C ASP A 19 12.43 -60.55 25.85
N LYS A 20 12.34 -59.37 25.23
CA LYS A 20 13.46 -58.42 25.16
C LYS A 20 13.55 -57.57 26.42
N TYR A 21 14.76 -57.42 26.94
CA TYR A 21 15.08 -56.51 28.04
C TYR A 21 15.27 -55.08 27.52
N MET A 22 14.67 -54.12 28.21
CA MET A 22 14.67 -52.69 27.88
C MET A 22 15.23 -51.89 29.07
N MET A 23 16.20 -51.01 28.82
CA MET A 23 16.69 -50.09 29.84
C MET A 23 15.73 -48.92 30.02
N VAL A 24 15.43 -48.59 31.28
CA VAL A 24 14.61 -47.44 31.66
C VAL A 24 15.52 -46.25 31.92
N PHE A 25 15.44 -45.25 31.05
CA PHE A 25 16.17 -43.98 31.19
C PHE A 25 15.22 -42.87 31.64
N GLU A 26 15.70 -41.99 32.51
CA GLU A 26 15.08 -40.67 32.65
C GLU A 26 15.67 -39.73 31.59
N PHE A 27 14.81 -39.21 30.74
CA PHE A 27 15.12 -38.01 29.98
C PHE A 27 15.01 -36.84 30.95
N TYR A 28 16.13 -36.18 31.25
CA TYR A 28 16.16 -34.94 32.02
C TYR A 28 15.45 -33.85 31.21
N TYR A 29 14.15 -33.70 31.43
CA TYR A 29 13.41 -32.52 31.03
C TYR A 29 13.34 -31.60 32.25
N GLU A 30 13.91 -30.39 32.14
CA GLU A 30 13.86 -29.40 33.21
C GLU A 30 12.39 -29.08 33.53
N ARG A 31 11.90 -29.55 34.68
CA ARG A 31 10.57 -29.23 35.19
C ARG A 31 10.64 -27.92 35.96
N ASN A 32 9.66 -27.04 35.79
CA ASN A 32 9.66 -25.71 36.39
C ASN A 32 8.41 -25.49 37.25
N ILE A 33 8.60 -25.03 38.49
CA ILE A 33 7.54 -24.69 39.43
C ILE A 33 6.58 -23.63 38.90
N GLN A 34 7.08 -22.69 38.09
CA GLN A 34 6.28 -21.63 37.47
C GLN A 34 5.25 -22.17 36.47
N ASN A 35 5.45 -23.38 35.92
CA ASN A 35 4.55 -23.96 34.92
C ASN A 35 3.34 -24.70 35.52
N GLY A 36 3.18 -24.68 36.85
CA GLY A 36 2.19 -25.48 37.57
C GLY A 36 2.54 -26.96 37.67
N LYS A 37 1.65 -27.73 38.31
CA LYS A 37 1.78 -29.20 38.45
C LYS A 37 0.85 -29.92 37.48
N CYS A 38 1.28 -31.08 37.01
CA CYS A 38 0.46 -31.99 36.21
C CYS A 38 -0.58 -32.67 37.09
N GLU A 39 -1.87 -32.60 36.72
CA GLU A 39 -2.96 -33.25 37.47
C GLU A 39 -2.81 -34.78 37.56
N ASN A 40 -2.21 -35.42 36.55
CA ASN A 40 -2.11 -36.88 36.50
C ASN A 40 -0.96 -37.45 37.36
N CYS A 41 0.21 -36.81 37.33
CA CYS A 41 1.40 -37.35 38.00
C CYS A 41 1.88 -36.48 39.17
N ASN A 42 1.24 -35.34 39.41
CA ASN A 42 1.55 -34.38 40.47
C ASN A 42 3.00 -33.83 40.46
N ARG A 43 3.72 -34.00 39.35
CA ARG A 43 5.06 -33.42 39.11
C ARG A 43 4.91 -32.06 38.43
N TYR A 44 5.89 -31.18 38.62
CA TYR A 44 5.93 -29.90 37.90
C TYR A 44 5.96 -30.11 36.38
N ASN A 45 5.25 -29.25 35.65
CA ASN A 45 5.18 -29.28 34.21
C ASN A 45 6.51 -28.87 33.56
N THR A 46 6.79 -29.41 32.38
CA THR A 46 8.00 -29.11 31.58
C THR A 46 7.85 -27.81 30.78
N SER A 47 6.61 -27.39 30.52
CA SER A 47 6.23 -26.10 29.91
C SER A 47 4.88 -25.66 30.53
N PRO A 48 4.48 -24.37 30.44
CA PRO A 48 3.18 -23.92 30.93
C PRO A 48 2.03 -24.86 30.53
N ALA A 49 1.30 -25.39 31.51
CA ALA A 49 0.25 -26.41 31.39
C ALA A 49 0.62 -27.67 30.58
N TRP A 50 1.91 -28.03 30.44
CA TRP A 50 2.33 -29.18 29.63
C TRP A 50 3.29 -30.09 30.39
N CYS A 51 2.87 -31.33 30.61
CA CYS A 51 3.64 -32.42 31.17
C CYS A 51 4.05 -33.40 30.08
N GLN A 52 5.29 -33.31 29.62
CA GLN A 52 5.84 -34.18 28.58
C GLN A 52 5.76 -35.68 28.88
N THR A 53 5.58 -36.07 30.15
CA THR A 53 5.39 -37.50 30.53
C THR A 53 3.95 -37.97 30.31
N CYS A 54 2.96 -37.12 30.59
CA CYS A 54 1.56 -37.53 30.67
C CYS A 54 0.74 -37.09 29.47
N ASP A 55 0.92 -35.86 29.01
CA ASP A 55 0.02 -35.25 28.04
C ASP A 55 0.19 -35.79 26.60
N PRO A 56 1.41 -36.12 26.11
CA PRO A 56 1.55 -36.83 24.83
C PRO A 56 0.78 -38.14 24.76
N GLN A 57 0.74 -38.90 25.86
CA GLN A 57 0.01 -40.18 25.91
C GLN A 57 -1.50 -39.98 25.77
N LYS A 58 -2.05 -38.95 26.45
CA LYS A 58 -3.48 -38.60 26.34
C LYS A 58 -3.84 -38.21 24.91
N ILE A 59 -3.01 -37.38 24.27
CA ILE A 59 -3.26 -36.88 22.92
C ILE A 59 -3.16 -38.00 21.88
N ALA A 60 -2.18 -38.89 22.02
CA ALA A 60 -1.97 -40.00 21.11
C ALA A 60 -3.12 -41.04 21.08
N GLN A 61 -3.97 -41.07 22.12
CA GLN A 61 -5.11 -41.98 22.22
C GLN A 61 -6.39 -41.45 21.55
N GLY A 62 -6.45 -40.16 21.20
CA GLY A 62 -7.70 -39.49 20.81
C GLY A 62 -7.99 -39.42 19.30
N TRP A 63 -7.12 -39.92 18.43
CA TRP A 63 -7.29 -39.79 16.97
C TRP A 63 -6.54 -40.88 16.18
N THR A 64 -6.96 -41.10 14.93
CA THR A 64 -6.24 -41.86 13.91
C THR A 64 -6.47 -41.24 12.54
N SER A 65 -5.45 -41.27 11.68
CA SER A 65 -5.57 -40.90 10.25
C SER A 65 -6.15 -42.02 9.40
N GLY A 66 -6.29 -43.24 9.95
CA GLY A 66 -6.53 -44.46 9.19
C GLY A 66 -5.27 -45.03 8.53
N ASN A 67 -4.13 -44.34 8.60
CA ASN A 67 -2.84 -44.79 8.09
C ASN A 67 -1.82 -44.98 9.22
N LYS A 68 -1.42 -46.23 9.46
CA LYS A 68 -0.52 -46.57 10.56
C LYS A 68 0.84 -45.84 10.49
N GLN A 69 1.41 -45.63 9.30
CA GLN A 69 2.72 -44.98 9.18
C GLN A 69 2.66 -43.50 9.57
N ILE A 70 1.58 -42.81 9.21
CA ILE A 70 1.33 -41.42 9.59
C ILE A 70 1.08 -41.33 11.09
N ASP A 71 0.23 -42.22 11.61
CA ASP A 71 -0.10 -42.27 13.03
C ASP A 71 1.16 -42.48 13.88
N ASP A 72 1.99 -43.46 13.52
CA ASP A 72 3.23 -43.77 14.23
C ASP A 72 4.19 -42.56 14.20
N TYR A 73 4.31 -41.88 13.05
CA TYR A 73 5.17 -40.70 12.92
C TYR A 73 4.70 -39.50 13.76
N ILE A 74 3.42 -39.14 13.65
CA ILE A 74 2.87 -38.00 14.42
C ILE A 74 2.96 -38.29 15.92
N LYS A 75 2.66 -39.52 16.36
CA LYS A 75 2.78 -39.93 17.76
C LYS A 75 4.23 -39.85 18.23
N GLU A 76 5.19 -40.35 17.44
CA GLU A 76 6.62 -40.22 17.75
C GLU A 76 7.05 -38.75 17.93
N PHE A 77 6.54 -37.85 17.08
CA PHE A 77 6.79 -36.42 17.21
C PHE A 77 6.17 -35.85 18.51
N GLN A 78 4.90 -36.15 18.79
CA GLN A 78 4.19 -35.71 19.98
C GLN A 78 4.90 -36.12 21.28
N PHE A 79 5.48 -37.33 21.33
CA PHE A 79 6.26 -37.80 22.49
C PHE A 79 7.55 -36.99 22.71
N LYS A 80 8.11 -36.39 21.66
CA LYS A 80 9.32 -35.56 21.73
C LYS A 80 9.01 -34.09 22.01
N THR A 81 7.78 -33.65 21.79
CA THR A 81 7.37 -32.25 21.93
C THR A 81 7.45 -31.75 23.38
N THR A 82 8.07 -30.59 23.58
CA THR A 82 8.31 -29.99 24.91
C THR A 82 7.29 -28.93 25.32
N LYS A 83 6.42 -28.49 24.40
CA LYS A 83 5.36 -27.50 24.64
C LYS A 83 4.05 -27.89 23.97
N TYR A 84 2.93 -27.59 24.61
CA TYR A 84 1.59 -27.86 24.07
C TYR A 84 1.35 -27.22 22.69
N GLU A 85 1.83 -25.99 22.49
CA GLU A 85 1.65 -25.24 21.25
C GLU A 85 2.45 -25.82 20.08
N ASP A 86 3.50 -26.63 20.33
CA ASP A 86 4.43 -27.19 19.33
C ASP A 86 4.01 -28.57 18.80
N ILE A 87 2.85 -29.05 19.23
CA ILE A 87 2.32 -30.34 18.81
C ILE A 87 1.89 -30.28 17.34
N ILE A 88 2.31 -31.27 16.55
CA ILE A 88 1.70 -31.55 15.26
C ILE A 88 0.60 -32.60 15.42
N GLU A 89 -0.42 -32.53 14.57
CA GLU A 89 -1.53 -33.48 14.60
C GLU A 89 -2.02 -33.86 13.20
N TRP A 90 -2.84 -34.91 13.13
CA TRP A 90 -3.62 -35.17 11.94
C TRP A 90 -4.80 -34.23 11.92
N ILE A 91 -4.98 -33.53 10.81
CA ILE A 91 -6.07 -32.58 10.61
C ILE A 91 -7.03 -33.20 9.61
N PRO A 92 -8.20 -33.70 10.05
CA PRO A 92 -9.21 -34.23 9.13
C PRO A 92 -9.57 -33.18 8.08
N PHE A 93 -9.59 -33.57 6.80
CA PHE A 93 -9.76 -32.60 5.71
C PHE A 93 -11.09 -31.85 5.78
N ASN A 94 -12.14 -32.48 6.32
CA ASN A 94 -13.44 -31.85 6.56
C ASN A 94 -13.43 -30.77 7.67
N LYS A 95 -12.33 -30.60 8.40
CA LYS A 95 -12.11 -29.50 9.35
C LYS A 95 -11.47 -28.27 8.69
N LEU A 96 -11.20 -28.34 7.39
CA LEU A 96 -10.65 -27.25 6.59
C LEU A 96 -11.75 -26.72 5.66
N ASN A 97 -12.23 -25.52 5.94
CA ASN A 97 -13.25 -24.84 5.13
C ASN A 97 -12.63 -23.73 4.27
N ASN A 98 -13.41 -23.23 3.31
CA ASN A 98 -13.02 -22.11 2.45
C ASN A 98 -11.66 -22.35 1.75
N ILE A 99 -11.37 -23.60 1.34
CA ILE A 99 -10.11 -23.97 0.71
C ILE A 99 -10.00 -23.28 -0.66
N ARG A 100 -8.94 -22.49 -0.87
CA ARG A 100 -8.70 -21.74 -2.11
C ARG A 100 -7.28 -22.00 -2.60
N ILE A 101 -7.11 -22.26 -3.89
CA ILE A 101 -5.77 -22.42 -4.49
C ILE A 101 -5.09 -21.04 -4.52
N ILE A 102 -3.87 -20.97 -3.98
CA ILE A 102 -3.01 -19.79 -3.99
C ILE A 102 -2.09 -19.82 -5.22
N ASN A 103 -1.43 -20.96 -5.41
CA ASN A 103 -0.45 -21.17 -6.46
C ASN A 103 -0.52 -22.63 -6.88
N LYS A 104 -0.32 -22.88 -8.17
CA LYS A 104 -0.21 -24.20 -8.75
C LYS A 104 0.90 -24.14 -9.79
N ASP A 105 2.02 -24.77 -9.46
CA ASP A 105 3.10 -25.01 -10.42
C ASP A 105 3.11 -26.49 -10.85
N ALA A 106 4.10 -26.89 -11.65
CA ALA A 106 4.19 -28.25 -12.16
C ALA A 106 4.49 -29.30 -11.06
N PHE A 107 4.93 -28.89 -9.88
CA PHE A 107 5.46 -29.75 -8.82
C PHE A 107 4.73 -29.60 -7.47
N SER A 108 4.09 -28.48 -7.19
CA SER A 108 3.44 -28.19 -5.92
C SER A 108 2.22 -27.29 -6.09
N SER A 109 1.27 -27.43 -5.18
CA SER A 109 0.09 -26.57 -5.08
C SER A 109 -0.03 -26.07 -3.66
N THR A 110 -0.16 -24.76 -3.50
CA THR A 110 -0.38 -24.11 -2.21
C THR A 110 -1.81 -23.64 -2.14
N PHE A 111 -2.45 -23.80 -0.98
CA PHE A 111 -3.83 -23.42 -0.71
C PHE A 111 -3.91 -22.65 0.60
N VAL A 112 -4.92 -21.80 0.73
CA VAL A 112 -5.33 -21.22 2.02
C VAL A 112 -6.61 -21.90 2.47
N ALA A 113 -6.75 -22.16 3.77
CA ALA A 113 -7.96 -22.74 4.35
C ALA A 113 -8.26 -22.17 5.74
N THR A 114 -9.54 -22.20 6.14
CA THR A 114 -9.98 -21.93 7.51
C THR A 114 -10.03 -23.25 8.28
N TRP A 115 -9.14 -23.44 9.24
CA TRP A 115 -9.16 -24.57 10.16
C TRP A 115 -10.15 -24.33 11.30
N LEU A 116 -11.22 -25.14 11.33
CA LEU A 116 -12.36 -24.98 12.23
C LEU A 116 -12.07 -25.32 13.69
N ASP A 117 -11.07 -26.16 13.97
CA ASP A 117 -10.71 -26.49 15.36
C ASP A 117 -9.66 -25.50 15.91
N GLY A 118 -9.06 -24.70 15.03
CA GLY A 118 -8.06 -23.69 15.37
C GLY A 118 -6.75 -24.24 15.96
N ILE A 119 -5.84 -23.33 16.29
CA ILE A 119 -4.51 -23.66 16.80
C ILE A 119 -4.53 -23.84 18.32
N ARG A 120 -3.58 -24.65 18.82
CA ARG A 120 -3.35 -24.88 20.25
C ARG A 120 -2.69 -23.65 20.87
N ILE A 121 -3.24 -23.15 21.97
CA ILE A 121 -2.72 -22.02 22.73
C ILE A 121 -2.74 -22.32 24.23
N ILE A 122 -1.88 -21.64 24.98
CA ILE A 122 -1.95 -21.61 26.44
C ILE A 122 -2.66 -20.33 26.86
N SER A 123 -3.74 -20.45 27.64
CA SER A 123 -4.34 -19.31 28.32
C SER A 123 -3.62 -19.07 29.64
N ASP A 124 -3.39 -17.81 29.98
CA ASP A 124 -2.81 -17.35 31.25
C ASP A 124 -3.83 -16.42 31.92
N GLU A 125 -4.78 -17.01 32.65
CA GLU A 125 -5.76 -16.28 33.43
C GLU A 125 -5.43 -16.43 34.91
N PHE A 126 -5.25 -15.31 35.60
CA PHE A 126 -4.99 -15.28 37.05
C PHE A 126 -3.79 -16.15 37.50
N ALA A 127 -2.74 -16.26 36.67
CA ALA A 127 -1.55 -17.07 36.90
C ALA A 127 -1.79 -18.60 36.91
N GLU A 128 -2.91 -19.07 36.37
CA GLU A 128 -3.16 -20.47 36.06
C GLU A 128 -3.10 -20.71 34.56
N TYR A 129 -2.19 -21.60 34.14
CA TYR A 129 -2.05 -21.98 32.74
C TYR A 129 -3.07 -23.08 32.39
N THR A 130 -3.81 -22.88 31.30
CA THR A 130 -4.73 -23.89 30.78
C THR A 130 -4.50 -24.17 29.29
N GLN A 131 -4.60 -25.44 28.90
CA GLN A 131 -4.54 -25.87 27.49
C GLN A 131 -5.86 -25.53 26.80
N THR A 132 -5.83 -24.71 25.75
CA THR A 132 -7.03 -24.32 24.98
C THR A 132 -6.77 -24.33 23.47
N ARG A 133 -7.78 -23.97 22.66
CA ARG A 133 -7.65 -23.73 21.21
C ARG A 133 -8.32 -22.41 20.83
N THR A 134 -7.83 -21.79 19.77
CA THR A 134 -8.55 -20.67 19.13
C THR A 134 -9.86 -21.17 18.48
N PRO A 135 -10.92 -20.35 18.37
CA PRO A 135 -12.20 -20.77 17.76
C PRO A 135 -12.09 -21.25 16.30
N SER A 136 -11.34 -20.54 15.47
CA SER A 136 -10.96 -20.95 14.11
C SER A 136 -9.67 -20.23 13.74
N TYR A 137 -8.91 -20.79 12.81
CA TYR A 137 -7.63 -20.21 12.40
C TYR A 137 -7.36 -20.44 10.92
N THR A 138 -6.93 -19.41 10.21
CA THR A 138 -6.57 -19.55 8.80
C THR A 138 -5.15 -20.12 8.69
N VAL A 139 -5.01 -21.20 7.94
CA VAL A 139 -3.77 -21.96 7.73
C VAL A 139 -3.46 -22.06 6.25
N ASP A 140 -2.18 -22.29 5.95
CA ASP A 140 -1.69 -22.62 4.62
C ASP A 140 -1.57 -24.13 4.47
N LEU A 141 -1.90 -24.63 3.28
CA LEU A 141 -1.77 -26.03 2.89
C LEU A 141 -0.81 -26.11 1.71
N LYS A 142 0.10 -27.08 1.70
CA LYS A 142 0.98 -27.33 0.54
C LYS A 142 1.00 -28.80 0.17
N THR A 143 0.75 -29.10 -1.10
CA THR A 143 1.09 -30.40 -1.68
C THR A 143 2.57 -30.43 -2.01
N LEU A 144 3.23 -31.53 -1.67
CA LEU A 144 4.62 -31.79 -2.04
C LEU A 144 4.69 -32.52 -3.39
N PRO A 145 5.83 -32.45 -4.13
CA PRO A 145 6.01 -33.13 -5.41
C PRO A 145 5.63 -34.60 -5.38
N SER A 146 5.87 -35.24 -4.24
CA SER A 146 5.58 -36.66 -4.01
C SER A 146 4.29 -36.90 -3.22
N SER A 147 3.35 -35.95 -3.19
CA SER A 147 2.13 -36.00 -2.35
C SER A 147 1.19 -37.18 -2.60
N LYS A 148 1.38 -37.93 -3.70
CA LYS A 148 0.66 -39.18 -4.00
C LYS A 148 1.38 -40.43 -3.48
N ASN A 149 2.68 -40.35 -3.19
CA ASN A 149 3.47 -41.42 -2.59
C ASN A 149 3.75 -41.09 -1.12
N LEU A 150 3.16 -41.89 -0.23
CA LEU A 150 3.27 -41.71 1.21
C LEU A 150 4.72 -41.72 1.72
N LEU A 151 5.57 -42.61 1.22
CA LEU A 151 6.94 -42.77 1.73
C LEU A 151 7.78 -41.54 1.41
N ASP A 152 7.68 -41.07 0.18
CA ASP A 152 8.39 -39.89 -0.30
C ASP A 152 7.88 -38.63 0.41
N PHE A 153 6.55 -38.48 0.54
CA PHE A 153 5.93 -37.40 1.31
C PHE A 153 6.44 -37.35 2.75
N LEU A 154 6.49 -38.49 3.46
CA LEU A 154 6.95 -38.52 4.85
C LEU A 154 8.44 -38.19 4.99
N ASN A 155 9.27 -38.57 4.00
CA ASN A 155 10.68 -38.22 3.98
C ASN A 155 10.88 -36.71 3.79
N GLU A 156 10.10 -36.08 2.91
CA GLU A 156 10.10 -34.63 2.74
C GLU A 156 9.55 -33.91 3.97
N PHE A 157 8.42 -34.38 4.52
CA PHE A 157 7.76 -33.80 5.71
C PHE A 157 8.66 -33.79 6.94
N LYS A 158 9.48 -34.83 7.13
CA LYS A 158 10.49 -34.86 8.22
C LYS A 158 11.40 -33.63 8.20
N GLY A 159 11.78 -33.15 7.01
CA GLY A 159 12.54 -31.91 6.85
C GLY A 159 11.87 -30.69 7.47
N TYR A 160 10.54 -30.58 7.36
CA TYR A 160 9.75 -29.46 7.89
C TYR A 160 9.64 -29.48 9.42
N THR A 161 9.49 -30.66 10.02
CA THR A 161 9.29 -30.80 11.48
C THR A 161 10.58 -30.63 12.32
N HIS A 162 11.76 -30.77 11.69
CA HIS A 162 13.06 -30.57 12.34
C HIS A 162 13.53 -29.10 12.37
N LEU A 163 12.76 -28.19 11.79
CA LEU A 163 13.00 -26.75 11.83
C LEU A 163 12.76 -26.23 13.26
N LYS A 164 13.70 -25.48 13.85
CA LYS A 164 13.55 -24.96 15.22
C LYS A 164 12.49 -23.85 15.25
N ASN A 165 11.77 -23.77 16.37
CA ASN A 165 10.57 -22.99 16.72
C ASN A 165 10.35 -21.53 16.23
N ASN A 166 11.22 -20.94 15.41
CA ASN A 166 11.11 -19.55 14.96
C ASN A 166 11.14 -19.38 13.42
N GLU A 167 10.96 -20.45 12.63
CA GLU A 167 11.22 -20.43 11.18
C GLU A 167 9.99 -20.73 10.29
N CYS A 168 9.12 -21.68 10.68
CA CYS A 168 7.80 -21.96 10.09
C CYS A 168 7.02 -22.81 11.10
N LYS A 169 5.76 -22.49 11.38
CA LYS A 169 4.97 -23.28 12.33
C LYS A 169 4.17 -24.34 11.59
N VAL A 170 4.62 -25.59 11.69
CA VAL A 170 3.88 -26.74 11.18
C VAL A 170 2.83 -27.14 12.22
N TYR A 171 1.58 -27.28 11.78
CA TYR A 171 0.49 -27.75 12.64
C TYR A 171 0.17 -29.22 12.42
N GLY A 172 0.44 -29.75 11.23
CA GLY A 172 0.02 -31.13 10.96
C GLY A 172 0.09 -31.57 9.52
N ILE A 173 -0.52 -32.73 9.30
CA ILE A 173 -0.74 -33.34 7.98
C ILE A 173 -2.25 -33.45 7.76
N THR A 174 -2.68 -33.26 6.53
CA THR A 174 -4.02 -33.61 6.07
C THR A 174 -3.94 -34.39 4.75
N GLN A 175 -5.05 -35.00 4.34
CA GLN A 175 -5.16 -35.66 3.04
C GLN A 175 -6.44 -35.20 2.35
N SER A 176 -6.30 -34.67 1.14
CA SER A 176 -7.43 -34.22 0.33
C SER A 176 -8.38 -35.37 0.04
N THR A 177 -9.66 -35.22 0.43
CA THR A 177 -10.69 -36.21 0.09
C THR A 177 -11.08 -36.17 -1.38
N ILE A 178 -10.61 -35.16 -2.13
CA ILE A 178 -10.90 -34.96 -3.56
C ILE A 178 -9.77 -35.53 -4.42
N THR A 179 -8.51 -35.17 -4.10
CA THR A 179 -7.34 -35.54 -4.92
C THR A 179 -6.55 -36.71 -4.35
N ASN A 180 -6.86 -37.15 -3.12
CA ASN A 180 -6.14 -38.17 -2.36
C ASN A 180 -4.67 -37.80 -2.04
N GLU A 181 -4.27 -36.54 -2.29
CA GLU A 181 -2.93 -36.03 -2.04
C GLU A 181 -2.74 -35.63 -0.58
N TYR A 182 -1.59 -35.98 -0.02
CA TYR A 182 -1.17 -35.50 1.30
C TYR A 182 -0.70 -34.05 1.23
N MET A 183 -1.11 -33.28 2.22
CA MET A 183 -0.80 -31.86 2.33
C MET A 183 -0.22 -31.56 3.71
N VAL A 184 0.78 -30.68 3.73
CA VAL A 184 1.32 -30.11 4.98
C VAL A 184 0.44 -28.94 5.39
N VAL A 185 0.01 -28.89 6.65
CA VAL A 185 -0.70 -27.75 7.23
C VAL A 185 0.26 -26.93 8.08
N PHE A 186 0.42 -25.65 7.74
CA PHE A 186 1.41 -24.78 8.37
C PHE A 186 0.93 -23.32 8.42
N ASP A 187 1.66 -22.50 9.17
CA ASP A 187 1.52 -21.05 9.22
C ASP A 187 2.76 -20.42 8.58
N GLU A 188 2.63 -19.88 7.37
CA GLU A 188 3.72 -19.20 6.65
C GLU A 188 4.16 -17.89 7.37
N PHE A 189 3.36 -17.37 8.30
CA PHE A 189 3.57 -16.05 8.92
C PHE A 189 4.68 -16.03 10.00
N TYR A 190 5.37 -17.15 10.28
CA TYR A 190 6.50 -17.21 11.23
C TYR A 190 7.88 -16.90 10.63
N SER A 191 8.00 -16.77 9.31
CA SER A 191 9.30 -16.67 8.64
C SER A 191 9.73 -15.21 8.41
N THR A 192 10.67 -14.68 9.20
CA THR A 192 11.40 -13.45 8.83
C THR A 192 12.78 -13.80 8.29
N ARG A 193 13.18 -13.18 7.17
CA ARG A 193 14.55 -13.32 6.62
C ARG A 193 15.59 -12.90 7.65
N ASN A 194 16.68 -13.67 7.77
CA ASN A 194 17.73 -13.38 8.74
C ASN A 194 19.11 -13.56 8.12
N HIS A 195 19.88 -12.47 8.04
CA HIS A 195 21.23 -12.48 7.49
C HIS A 195 22.18 -13.47 8.19
N ARG A 196 21.92 -13.82 9.46
CA ARG A 196 22.68 -14.81 10.24
C ARG A 196 22.44 -16.26 9.81
N ASN A 197 21.46 -16.51 8.94
CA ASN A 197 21.10 -17.84 8.45
C ASN A 197 21.81 -18.21 7.13
N GLY A 198 22.76 -17.39 6.68
CA GLY A 198 23.49 -17.60 5.44
C GLY A 198 22.65 -17.28 4.20
N LYS A 199 23.26 -17.41 3.03
CA LYS A 199 22.57 -17.24 1.73
C LYS A 199 22.30 -18.60 1.11
N CYS A 200 21.20 -18.71 0.39
CA CYS A 200 20.86 -19.93 -0.35
C CYS A 200 21.82 -20.19 -1.50
N GLY A 201 22.20 -21.44 -1.72
CA GLY A 201 23.00 -21.86 -2.89
C GLY A 201 22.28 -21.69 -4.25
N ASN A 202 20.94 -21.75 -4.28
CA ASN A 202 20.14 -21.57 -5.50
C ASN A 202 19.75 -20.11 -5.75
N CYS A 203 19.09 -19.47 -4.77
CA CYS A 203 18.49 -18.15 -4.94
C CYS A 203 19.46 -16.98 -4.59
N ASN A 204 20.55 -17.27 -3.87
CA ASN A 204 21.49 -16.31 -3.26
C ASN A 204 20.85 -15.24 -2.35
N ARG A 205 19.62 -15.47 -1.87
CA ARG A 205 18.93 -14.62 -0.88
C ARG A 205 19.30 -15.06 0.54
N TYR A 206 19.21 -14.16 1.53
CA TYR A 206 19.35 -14.56 2.94
C TYR A 206 18.24 -15.55 3.31
N ASN A 207 18.65 -16.67 3.89
CA ASN A 207 17.70 -17.72 4.19
C ASN A 207 16.76 -17.28 5.33
N THR A 208 15.51 -17.75 5.27
CA THR A 208 14.58 -17.63 6.41
C THR A 208 14.97 -18.60 7.52
N SER A 209 15.68 -19.69 7.19
CA SER A 209 16.36 -20.60 8.13
C SER A 209 17.72 -21.07 7.61
N ARG A 210 18.58 -21.67 8.43
CA ARG A 210 19.86 -22.24 7.93
C ARG A 210 19.71 -23.36 6.88
N LEU A 211 18.49 -23.89 6.68
CA LEU A 211 18.20 -25.05 5.83
C LEU A 211 17.20 -24.75 4.69
N LEU A 212 16.53 -23.58 4.68
CA LEU A 212 15.43 -23.28 3.76
C LEU A 212 15.58 -21.89 3.13
N CYS A 213 15.57 -21.82 1.79
CA CYS A 213 15.33 -20.57 1.07
C CYS A 213 13.86 -20.52 0.65
N GLN A 214 13.05 -19.69 1.32
CA GLN A 214 11.64 -19.48 0.95
C GLN A 214 11.47 -19.01 -0.52
N THR A 215 12.51 -18.41 -1.11
CA THR A 215 12.52 -18.04 -2.53
C THR A 215 12.54 -19.24 -3.47
N CYS A 216 13.13 -20.37 -3.09
CA CYS A 216 13.21 -21.51 -4.02
C CYS A 216 11.88 -22.29 -4.10
N ASP A 217 10.99 -22.15 -3.11
CA ASP A 217 9.80 -23.00 -2.99
C ASP A 217 8.46 -22.27 -2.75
N LEU A 218 8.41 -20.97 -2.39
CA LEU A 218 7.14 -20.31 -1.99
C LEU A 218 7.02 -18.79 -2.28
N LEU A 219 8.12 -18.04 -2.47
CA LEU A 219 8.10 -16.57 -2.65
C LEU A 219 8.74 -16.09 -3.96
N THR A 220 8.80 -16.95 -4.96
CA THR A 220 8.94 -16.51 -6.34
C THR A 220 7.54 -16.34 -6.92
N CYS A 221 7.34 -15.28 -7.68
CA CYS A 221 6.11 -15.13 -8.45
C CYS A 221 6.03 -16.11 -9.64
N GLY A 222 7.07 -16.93 -9.81
CA GLY A 222 7.25 -17.84 -10.95
C GLY A 222 7.76 -17.12 -12.20
N ASN A 223 8.12 -15.83 -12.09
CA ASN A 223 8.60 -15.01 -13.19
C ASN A 223 9.98 -14.45 -12.86
N LYS A 224 10.98 -14.94 -13.60
CA LYS A 224 12.40 -14.64 -13.35
C LYS A 224 12.70 -13.14 -13.29
N ASP A 225 12.14 -12.34 -14.20
CA ASP A 225 12.45 -10.91 -14.27
C ASP A 225 11.90 -10.14 -13.07
N ILE A 226 10.69 -10.49 -12.63
CA ILE A 226 10.06 -9.92 -11.43
C ILE A 226 10.81 -10.38 -10.17
N ASP A 227 11.19 -11.65 -10.11
CA ASP A 227 11.93 -12.22 -8.98
C ASP A 227 13.34 -11.62 -8.85
N ASP A 228 14.00 -11.33 -9.97
CA ASP A 228 15.29 -10.63 -10.04
C ASP A 228 15.12 -9.15 -9.65
N PHE A 229 14.03 -8.49 -10.06
CA PHE A 229 13.73 -7.13 -9.63
C PHE A 229 13.46 -7.02 -8.12
N ILE A 230 12.65 -7.90 -7.55
CA ILE A 230 12.40 -7.94 -6.09
C ILE A 230 13.70 -8.18 -5.35
N LYS A 231 14.62 -8.99 -5.91
CA LYS A 231 15.94 -9.23 -5.35
C LYS A 231 16.82 -7.98 -5.34
N GLU A 232 16.74 -7.13 -6.38
CA GLU A 232 17.43 -5.83 -6.43
C GLU A 232 17.01 -4.90 -5.27
N TYR A 233 15.75 -5.00 -4.83
CA TYR A 233 15.15 -4.14 -3.80
C TYR A 233 14.70 -4.91 -2.55
N GLU A 234 15.36 -6.01 -2.19
CA GLU A 234 14.87 -6.96 -1.18
C GLU A 234 14.76 -6.39 0.24
N ASP A 235 15.50 -5.31 0.55
CA ASP A 235 15.43 -4.59 1.82
C ASP A 235 14.21 -3.64 1.89
N VAL A 236 13.53 -3.40 0.77
CA VAL A 236 12.47 -2.40 0.63
C VAL A 236 11.12 -2.99 0.26
N ILE A 237 11.09 -3.99 -0.64
CA ILE A 237 9.86 -4.58 -1.17
C ILE A 237 9.87 -6.11 -1.11
N GLU A 238 8.70 -6.73 -1.11
CA GLU A 238 8.54 -8.18 -1.18
C GLU A 238 7.51 -8.62 -2.23
N TRP A 239 7.57 -9.90 -2.60
CA TRP A 239 6.45 -10.53 -3.28
C TRP A 239 5.29 -10.68 -2.30
N MET A 240 4.12 -10.18 -2.68
CA MET A 240 2.92 -10.19 -1.87
C MET A 240 1.90 -11.11 -2.54
N PRO A 241 1.68 -12.33 -2.03
CA PRO A 241 0.67 -13.23 -2.57
C PRO A 241 -0.72 -12.57 -2.56
N PHE A 242 -1.39 -12.54 -3.71
CA PHE A 242 -2.64 -11.79 -3.89
C PHE A 242 -3.77 -12.22 -2.96
N HIS A 243 -3.83 -13.51 -2.62
CA HIS A 243 -4.81 -14.05 -1.67
C HIS A 243 -4.68 -13.50 -0.24
N ARG A 244 -3.57 -12.81 0.10
CA ARG A 244 -3.39 -12.12 1.39
C ARG A 244 -4.04 -10.74 1.42
N LEU A 245 -4.69 -10.35 0.33
CA LEU A 245 -5.40 -9.10 0.16
C LEU A 245 -6.90 -9.41 0.16
N ASP A 246 -7.59 -8.94 1.19
CA ASP A 246 -9.05 -9.04 1.32
C ASP A 246 -9.70 -7.68 1.05
N ASN A 247 -11.03 -7.68 0.87
CA ASN A 247 -11.83 -6.46 0.73
C ASN A 247 -11.31 -5.50 -0.35
N ILE A 248 -10.94 -6.04 -1.50
CA ILE A 248 -10.39 -5.28 -2.63
C ILE A 248 -11.50 -4.44 -3.26
N GLN A 249 -11.32 -3.12 -3.29
CA GLN A 249 -12.29 -2.16 -3.84
C GLN A 249 -11.60 -1.15 -4.74
N VAL A 250 -12.16 -0.86 -5.92
CA VAL A 250 -11.66 0.20 -6.79
C VAL A 250 -11.85 1.56 -6.10
N ILE A 251 -10.77 2.35 -6.01
CA ILE A 251 -10.78 3.70 -5.43
C ILE A 251 -10.37 4.78 -6.44
N GLY A 252 -9.88 4.41 -7.62
CA GLY A 252 -9.57 5.34 -8.70
C GLY A 252 -9.26 4.63 -10.00
N LYS A 253 -9.61 5.24 -11.12
CA LYS A 253 -9.25 4.78 -12.48
C LYS A 253 -8.67 5.96 -13.25
N GLY A 254 -7.54 5.75 -13.90
CA GLY A 254 -6.89 6.76 -14.74
C GLY A 254 -6.04 6.13 -15.84
N ARG A 255 -5.30 6.96 -16.58
CA ARG A 255 -4.39 6.50 -17.66
C ARG A 255 -3.37 5.47 -17.15
N PHE A 256 -2.79 5.74 -15.98
CA PHE A 256 -1.69 4.94 -15.41
C PHE A 256 -2.17 3.69 -14.66
N GLY A 257 -3.40 3.24 -14.94
CA GLY A 257 -4.00 2.06 -14.36
C GLY A 257 -5.13 2.36 -13.36
N THR A 258 -5.57 1.28 -12.72
CA THR A 258 -6.61 1.29 -11.70
C THR A 258 -5.97 1.18 -10.33
N VAL A 259 -6.45 2.00 -9.41
CA VAL A 259 -6.06 1.96 -8.00
C VAL A 259 -7.17 1.29 -7.20
N TYR A 260 -6.78 0.33 -6.38
CA TYR A 260 -7.64 -0.40 -5.46
C TYR A 260 -7.21 -0.12 -4.02
N SER A 261 -8.15 -0.11 -3.09
CA SER A 261 -7.86 -0.33 -1.67
C SER A 261 -7.97 -1.81 -1.36
N ALA A 262 -7.18 -2.30 -0.41
CA ALA A 262 -7.27 -3.67 0.09
C ALA A 262 -6.83 -3.75 1.56
N GLN A 263 -7.35 -4.75 2.26
CA GLN A 263 -6.89 -5.14 3.58
C GLN A 263 -5.79 -6.18 3.44
N TRP A 264 -4.57 -5.81 3.78
CA TRP A 264 -3.43 -6.70 3.81
C TRP A 264 -3.27 -7.32 5.21
N LEU A 265 -3.24 -8.64 5.24
CA LEU A 265 -2.97 -9.41 6.44
C LEU A 265 -1.47 -9.35 6.79
N GLU A 266 -1.10 -8.50 7.75
CA GLU A 266 0.30 -8.28 8.14
C GLU A 266 0.83 -9.45 8.99
N SER A 267 2.09 -9.85 8.76
CA SER A 267 2.76 -10.95 9.49
C SER A 267 3.32 -10.53 10.85
N LYS A 268 3.47 -9.23 11.12
CA LYS A 268 4.06 -8.75 12.38
C LYS A 268 3.00 -8.66 13.48
N ARG A 269 3.08 -9.61 14.42
CA ARG A 269 2.29 -9.64 15.65
C ARG A 269 2.59 -8.42 16.53
N ASN A 270 1.55 -7.69 16.91
CA ASN A 270 1.49 -7.11 18.25
C ASN A 270 0.73 -8.08 19.14
N SER A 271 1.27 -8.34 20.33
CA SER A 271 0.75 -9.16 21.43
C SER A 271 -0.70 -9.70 21.32
N LEU A 272 -0.78 -11.03 21.25
CA LEU A 272 -1.82 -11.93 21.77
C LEU A 272 -3.28 -11.93 21.31
N THR A 273 -3.85 -11.05 20.47
CA THR A 273 -5.31 -11.20 20.19
C THR A 273 -5.88 -10.90 18.80
N GLN A 274 -5.15 -10.41 17.80
CA GLN A 274 -5.73 -10.35 16.44
C GLN A 274 -4.67 -10.20 15.35
N ARG A 275 -4.93 -10.78 14.17
CA ARG A 275 -4.18 -10.42 12.96
C ARG A 275 -4.46 -8.94 12.68
N ALA A 276 -3.42 -8.11 12.73
CA ALA A 276 -3.55 -6.70 12.37
C ALA A 276 -3.70 -6.60 10.85
N TYR A 277 -4.86 -6.13 10.40
CA TYR A 277 -5.04 -5.75 9.01
C TYR A 277 -4.46 -4.37 8.79
N ARG A 278 -3.62 -4.24 7.76
CA ARG A 278 -3.15 -2.95 7.26
C ARG A 278 -3.89 -2.63 5.98
N MET A 279 -4.47 -1.44 5.90
CA MET A 279 -4.95 -0.92 4.61
C MET A 279 -3.77 -0.64 3.69
N VAL A 280 -3.84 -1.15 2.46
CA VAL A 280 -2.88 -0.90 1.37
C VAL A 280 -3.61 -0.39 0.14
N ALA A 281 -2.88 0.31 -0.73
CA ALA A 281 -3.34 0.67 -2.05
C ALA A 281 -2.65 -0.22 -3.10
N LEU A 282 -3.40 -0.81 -4.02
CA LEU A 282 -2.88 -1.59 -5.14
C LEU A 282 -3.00 -0.75 -6.40
N LYS A 283 -1.95 -0.63 -7.19
CA LYS A 283 -2.02 0.08 -8.48
C LYS A 283 -1.63 -0.88 -9.60
N THR A 284 -2.52 -1.07 -10.56
CA THR A 284 -2.13 -1.71 -11.83
C THR A 284 -1.30 -0.72 -12.64
N LEU A 285 -0.37 -1.22 -13.45
CA LEU A 285 0.17 -0.43 -14.56
C LEU A 285 -0.33 -1.05 -15.86
N SER A 286 -0.78 -0.21 -16.77
CA SER A 286 -1.15 -0.62 -18.12
C SER A 286 0.10 -0.97 -18.93
N GLY A 287 0.06 -2.08 -19.68
CA GLY A 287 1.09 -2.44 -20.66
C GLY A 287 1.69 -3.83 -20.46
N SER A 288 2.75 -4.11 -21.20
CA SER A 288 3.50 -5.37 -21.07
C SER A 288 4.23 -5.46 -19.72
N GLN A 289 4.63 -6.66 -19.33
CA GLN A 289 5.46 -6.90 -18.14
C GLN A 289 6.75 -6.05 -18.14
N GLU A 290 7.37 -5.87 -19.32
CA GLU A 290 8.58 -5.07 -19.46
C GLU A 290 8.33 -3.59 -19.12
N ASN A 291 7.20 -3.04 -19.57
CA ASN A 291 6.79 -1.67 -19.23
C ASN A 291 6.54 -1.55 -17.72
N PHE A 292 5.83 -2.50 -17.12
CA PHE A 292 5.60 -2.53 -15.66
C PHE A 292 6.93 -2.46 -14.88
N LEU A 293 7.90 -3.30 -15.22
CA LEU A 293 9.19 -3.35 -14.53
C LEU A 293 10.01 -2.08 -14.74
N LYS A 294 9.99 -1.52 -15.95
CA LYS A 294 10.66 -0.25 -16.27
C LYS A 294 10.08 0.89 -15.43
N ASP A 295 8.75 0.97 -15.37
CA ASP A 295 8.04 2.00 -14.61
C ASP A 295 8.26 1.85 -13.10
N PHE A 296 8.25 0.61 -12.58
CA PHE A 296 8.58 0.34 -11.19
C PHE A 296 10.02 0.73 -10.87
N LYS A 297 11.00 0.36 -11.71
CA LYS A 297 12.41 0.77 -11.55
C LYS A 297 12.53 2.30 -11.48
N ASN A 298 11.84 3.01 -12.36
CA ASN A 298 11.85 4.47 -12.37
C ASN A 298 11.25 5.04 -11.07
N TYR A 299 10.10 4.51 -10.63
CA TYR A 299 9.48 4.91 -9.38
C TYR A 299 10.43 4.68 -8.18
N MET A 300 11.10 3.53 -8.10
CA MET A 300 12.01 3.21 -6.98
C MET A 300 13.23 4.12 -6.95
N LYS A 301 13.79 4.47 -8.10
CA LYS A 301 14.88 5.47 -8.21
C LYS A 301 14.41 6.86 -7.75
N LEU A 302 13.21 7.28 -8.15
CA LEU A 302 12.67 8.57 -7.75
C LEU A 302 12.33 8.61 -6.26
N ARG A 303 11.87 7.51 -5.68
CA ARG A 303 11.59 7.41 -4.24
C ARG A 303 12.83 7.62 -3.37
N SER A 304 14.04 7.33 -3.86
CA SER A 304 15.26 7.68 -3.11
C SER A 304 15.55 9.19 -3.04
N VAL A 305 14.91 10.00 -3.90
CA VAL A 305 15.13 11.45 -4.00
C VAL A 305 14.24 12.24 -3.04
N TYR A 306 12.96 11.85 -2.92
CA TYR A 306 11.97 12.57 -2.11
C TYR A 306 11.13 11.61 -1.26
N ARG A 307 10.38 12.16 -0.31
CA ARG A 307 9.51 11.37 0.57
C ARG A 307 8.25 10.86 -0.15
N GLY A 308 8.41 9.91 -1.06
CA GLY A 308 7.31 9.24 -1.76
C GLY A 308 6.51 8.27 -0.87
N LEU A 309 5.38 7.77 -1.39
CA LEU A 309 4.58 6.73 -0.73
C LEU A 309 5.45 5.50 -0.49
N LYS A 310 5.36 4.91 0.71
CA LYS A 310 5.97 3.62 0.99
C LYS A 310 5.40 2.57 0.04
N VAL A 311 6.30 1.83 -0.60
CA VAL A 311 6.01 0.62 -1.37
C VAL A 311 6.25 -0.57 -0.47
N TYR A 312 5.30 -1.49 -0.41
CA TYR A 312 5.40 -2.75 0.30
C TYR A 312 5.85 -3.89 -0.61
N GLY A 313 5.43 -3.90 -1.87
CA GLY A 313 5.67 -5.07 -2.70
C GLY A 313 5.08 -5.03 -4.10
N ILE A 314 5.16 -6.20 -4.74
CA ILE A 314 4.47 -6.53 -5.99
C ILE A 314 3.52 -7.67 -5.69
N THR A 315 2.32 -7.62 -6.27
CA THR A 315 1.38 -8.75 -6.28
C THR A 315 0.92 -9.04 -7.71
N ARG A 316 0.21 -10.14 -7.94
CA ARG A 316 -0.39 -10.49 -9.22
C ARG A 316 -1.82 -10.97 -9.03
N ASN A 317 -2.78 -10.30 -9.66
CA ASN A 317 -4.19 -10.62 -9.54
C ASN A 317 -4.56 -11.91 -10.32
N ALA A 318 -5.83 -12.32 -10.18
CA ALA A 318 -6.37 -13.50 -10.88
C ALA A 318 -6.35 -13.34 -12.42
N ASP A 319 -6.38 -12.10 -12.91
CA ASP A 319 -6.32 -11.75 -14.35
C ASP A 319 -4.88 -11.74 -14.89
N ASN A 320 -3.90 -12.19 -14.09
CA ASN A 320 -2.48 -12.22 -14.41
C ASN A 320 -1.78 -10.87 -14.54
N GLU A 321 -2.40 -9.79 -14.09
CA GLU A 321 -1.80 -8.45 -14.06
C GLU A 321 -0.94 -8.26 -12.81
N TYR A 322 0.23 -7.63 -12.97
CA TYR A 322 1.06 -7.24 -11.84
C TYR A 322 0.57 -5.90 -11.26
N LEU A 323 0.54 -5.82 -9.93
CA LEU A 323 0.16 -4.63 -9.19
C LEU A 323 1.27 -4.24 -8.23
N MET A 324 1.50 -2.93 -8.14
CA MET A 324 2.33 -2.32 -7.11
C MET A 324 1.51 -2.19 -5.82
N VAL A 325 2.09 -2.52 -4.68
CA VAL A 325 1.43 -2.42 -3.38
C VAL A 325 2.03 -1.26 -2.58
N PHE A 326 1.23 -0.25 -2.29
CA PHE A 326 1.60 0.99 -1.62
C PHE A 326 0.94 1.13 -0.24
N GLN A 327 1.50 2.02 0.58
CA GLN A 327 0.79 2.57 1.73
C GLN A 327 -0.54 3.20 1.29
N TYR A 328 -1.58 2.99 2.09
CA TYR A 328 -2.87 3.62 1.88
C TYR A 328 -2.90 5.03 2.48
N ALA A 329 -3.23 6.02 1.64
CA ALA A 329 -3.42 7.42 2.03
C ALA A 329 -4.86 7.62 2.54
N ASN A 330 -5.05 7.48 3.86
CA ASN A 330 -6.37 7.40 4.49
C ASN A 330 -7.20 8.71 4.48
N MET A 331 -6.65 9.80 3.95
CA MET A 331 -7.39 11.06 3.77
C MET A 331 -7.69 11.36 2.29
N GLY A 332 -7.39 10.42 1.38
CA GLY A 332 -7.60 10.61 -0.06
C GLY A 332 -6.61 11.61 -0.68
N ASN A 333 -7.01 12.21 -1.80
CA ASN A 333 -6.25 13.27 -2.46
C ASN A 333 -6.64 14.67 -1.95
N LEU A 334 -5.86 15.69 -2.32
CA LEU A 334 -6.04 17.08 -1.88
C LEU A 334 -7.40 17.64 -2.30
N ARG A 335 -7.92 17.26 -3.47
CA ARG A 335 -9.24 17.69 -3.93
C ARG A 335 -10.35 17.20 -3.00
N ASN A 336 -10.38 15.90 -2.69
CA ASN A 336 -11.34 15.34 -1.74
C ASN A 336 -11.16 15.93 -0.34
N TYR A 337 -9.91 16.13 0.09
CA TYR A 337 -9.62 16.74 1.39
C TYR A 337 -10.18 18.15 1.50
N LEU A 338 -9.98 18.99 0.47
CA LEU A 338 -10.52 20.34 0.42
C LEU A 338 -12.07 20.31 0.38
N GLU A 339 -12.66 19.46 -0.44
CA GLU A 339 -14.12 19.31 -0.52
C GLU A 339 -14.76 19.01 0.85
N LEU A 340 -14.15 18.11 1.62
CA LEU A 340 -14.69 17.69 2.91
C LEU A 340 -14.39 18.66 4.07
N ASN A 341 -13.25 19.36 4.04
CA ASN A 341 -12.72 20.07 5.21
C ASN A 341 -12.58 21.58 5.03
N PHE A 342 -12.88 22.15 3.85
CA PHE A 342 -12.55 23.55 3.53
C PHE A 342 -13.06 24.56 4.56
N LYS A 343 -14.28 24.37 5.06
CA LYS A 343 -14.93 25.29 6.01
C LYS A 343 -14.20 25.41 7.35
N GLU A 344 -13.46 24.40 7.74
CA GLU A 344 -12.68 24.37 8.98
C GLU A 344 -11.18 24.65 8.74
N LEU A 345 -10.76 24.70 7.47
CA LEU A 345 -9.36 24.77 7.08
C LEU A 345 -8.83 26.21 7.10
N LYS A 346 -8.28 26.63 8.24
CA LYS A 346 -7.61 27.94 8.40
C LYS A 346 -6.35 28.10 7.55
N TRP A 347 -5.97 29.33 7.27
CA TRP A 347 -4.81 29.71 6.47
C TRP A 347 -3.49 29.15 6.98
N LYS A 348 -3.33 28.99 8.29
CA LYS A 348 -2.16 28.28 8.85
C LYS A 348 -2.02 26.86 8.33
N SER A 349 -3.12 26.12 8.29
CA SER A 349 -3.14 24.75 7.76
C SER A 349 -2.99 24.75 6.23
N LYS A 350 -3.60 25.71 5.52
CA LYS A 350 -3.44 25.88 4.06
C LYS A 350 -1.97 26.13 3.68
N LEU A 351 -1.29 27.03 4.38
CA LEU A 351 0.14 27.29 4.16
C LEU A 351 0.98 26.05 4.48
N LYS A 352 0.67 25.30 5.54
CA LYS A 352 1.37 24.06 5.85
C LYS A 352 1.28 23.03 4.72
N LEU A 353 0.10 22.86 4.12
CA LEU A 353 -0.10 21.99 2.96
C LEU A 353 0.78 22.43 1.78
N LEU A 354 0.77 23.73 1.46
CA LEU A 354 1.58 24.29 0.37
C LEU A 354 3.09 24.17 0.63
N ILE A 355 3.53 24.33 1.88
CA ILE A 355 4.93 24.14 2.30
C ILE A 355 5.37 22.69 2.07
N ASP A 356 4.52 21.73 2.45
CA ASP A 356 4.85 20.31 2.27
C ASP A 356 4.91 19.93 0.78
N ILE A 357 3.97 20.43 -0.02
CA ILE A 357 3.96 20.25 -1.47
C ILE A 357 5.23 20.83 -2.10
N THR A 358 5.54 22.09 -1.80
CA THR A 358 6.71 22.78 -2.39
C THR A 358 8.01 22.15 -1.96
N LYS A 359 8.10 21.66 -0.71
CA LYS A 359 9.27 20.91 -0.25
C LYS A 359 9.52 19.66 -1.10
N SER A 360 8.48 18.88 -1.38
CA SER A 360 8.58 17.72 -2.26
C SER A 360 8.91 18.10 -3.69
N LEU A 361 8.29 19.16 -4.24
CA LEU A 361 8.62 19.66 -5.58
C LEU A 361 10.08 20.13 -5.68
N THR A 362 10.61 20.83 -4.67
CA THR A 362 12.02 21.25 -4.64
C THR A 362 12.95 20.04 -4.76
N GLN A 363 12.68 18.97 -4.03
CA GLN A 363 13.48 17.74 -4.10
C GLN A 363 13.39 17.07 -5.48
N ILE A 364 12.20 17.03 -6.07
CA ILE A 364 11.99 16.45 -7.41
C ILE A 364 12.73 17.27 -8.48
N HIS A 365 12.59 18.60 -8.43
CA HIS A 365 13.18 19.53 -9.41
C HIS A 365 14.71 19.65 -9.29
N GLN A 366 15.28 19.42 -8.10
CA GLN A 366 16.74 19.40 -7.89
C GLN A 366 17.45 18.28 -8.68
N GLU A 367 16.77 17.17 -8.95
CA GLU A 367 17.26 16.06 -9.77
C GLU A 367 16.81 16.18 -11.24
N GLU A 368 16.43 17.39 -11.68
CA GLU A 368 15.94 17.70 -13.04
C GLU A 368 14.72 16.88 -13.47
N ASN A 369 13.97 16.32 -12.50
CA ASN A 369 12.77 15.56 -12.80
C ASN A 369 11.57 16.48 -12.92
N VAL A 370 10.75 16.21 -13.94
CA VAL A 370 9.46 16.87 -14.16
C VAL A 370 8.34 15.90 -13.79
N HIS A 371 7.32 16.39 -13.09
CA HIS A 371 6.15 15.58 -12.76
C HIS A 371 5.26 15.36 -13.98
N GLY A 372 4.91 16.43 -14.71
CA GLY A 372 4.24 16.36 -16.00
C GLY A 372 2.74 16.09 -15.96
N ASP A 373 2.20 15.66 -14.82
CA ASP A 373 0.75 15.61 -14.56
C ASP A 373 0.42 16.09 -13.14
N PHE A 374 0.95 17.25 -12.77
CA PHE A 374 0.85 17.74 -11.39
C PHE A 374 -0.50 18.43 -11.16
N HIS A 375 -1.33 17.91 -10.26
CA HIS A 375 -2.63 18.48 -9.90
C HIS A 375 -3.06 17.99 -8.50
N SER A 376 -4.12 18.57 -7.94
CA SER A 376 -4.59 18.22 -6.57
C SER A 376 -5.02 16.76 -6.41
N GLY A 377 -5.43 16.09 -7.50
CA GLY A 377 -5.74 14.66 -7.52
C GLY A 377 -4.51 13.74 -7.33
N ASN A 378 -3.32 14.22 -7.70
CA ASN A 378 -2.04 13.52 -7.52
C ASN A 378 -1.30 13.91 -6.24
N VAL A 379 -1.94 14.68 -5.36
CA VAL A 379 -1.42 15.03 -4.04
C VAL A 379 -2.21 14.25 -2.99
N LEU A 380 -1.61 13.22 -2.40
CA LEU A 380 -2.25 12.32 -1.43
C LEU A 380 -1.96 12.71 0.01
N LEU A 381 -2.93 12.50 0.90
CA LEU A 381 -2.85 12.86 2.30
C LEU A 381 -3.01 11.65 3.23
N GLN A 382 -2.23 11.62 4.30
CA GLN A 382 -2.30 10.58 5.33
C GLN A 382 -2.28 11.19 6.73
N ASN A 383 -3.19 10.76 7.59
CA ASN A 383 -3.16 11.11 9.01
C ASN A 383 -2.37 10.06 9.78
N LEU A 384 -1.24 10.47 10.36
CA LEU A 384 -0.42 9.67 11.27
C LEU A 384 -0.40 10.36 12.64
N ASN A 385 -1.12 9.81 13.62
CA ASN A 385 -1.13 10.30 15.01
C ASN A 385 -1.40 11.82 15.13
N ARG A 386 -2.44 12.32 14.44
CA ARG A 386 -2.83 13.75 14.39
C ARG A 386 -1.88 14.65 13.58
N ASN A 387 -0.95 14.07 12.82
CA ASN A 387 -0.12 14.82 11.89
C ASN A 387 -0.48 14.43 10.45
N VAL A 388 -0.85 15.42 9.65
CA VAL A 388 -1.18 15.22 8.23
C VAL A 388 0.11 15.23 7.43
N MET A 389 0.42 14.09 6.83
CA MET A 389 1.53 13.92 5.89
C MET A 389 1.00 13.97 4.47
N LEU A 390 1.83 14.48 3.56
CA LEU A 390 1.50 14.68 2.16
C LEU A 390 2.50 13.95 1.26
N TYR A 391 2.00 13.39 0.18
CA TYR A 391 2.77 12.63 -0.79
C TYR A 391 2.36 13.04 -2.21
N ILE A 392 3.33 13.42 -3.05
CA ILE A 392 3.11 13.55 -4.48
C ILE A 392 3.13 12.14 -5.08
N ALA A 393 2.02 11.72 -5.68
CA ALA A 393 1.85 10.41 -6.30
C ALA A 393 2.13 10.49 -7.81
N ASP A 394 2.17 9.34 -8.49
CA ASP A 394 2.23 9.23 -9.95
C ASP A 394 3.45 9.84 -10.67
N LEU A 395 4.44 10.30 -9.91
CA LEU A 395 5.73 10.75 -10.43
C LEU A 395 6.46 9.62 -11.19
N GLY A 396 6.89 9.90 -12.41
CA GLY A 396 7.71 8.99 -13.23
C GLY A 396 6.91 8.01 -14.11
N LEU A 397 5.58 8.00 -14.00
CA LEU A 397 4.69 7.20 -14.86
C LEU A 397 4.22 8.00 -16.10
N SER A 398 4.36 9.32 -16.07
CA SER A 398 3.90 10.28 -17.09
C SER A 398 4.75 10.36 -18.36
N ARG A 399 5.93 9.70 -18.41
CA ARG A 399 6.93 9.86 -19.49
C ARG A 399 6.64 9.07 -20.78
N MET A 400 5.42 8.58 -20.99
CA MET A 400 5.07 7.94 -22.26
C MET A 400 4.86 9.02 -23.33
N ASN A 401 5.92 9.25 -24.13
CA ASN A 401 5.88 9.91 -25.43
C ASN A 401 5.07 9.05 -26.40
N ASP A 402 3.75 9.07 -26.26
CA ASP A 402 2.87 8.64 -27.32
C ASP A 402 2.78 9.80 -28.32
N SER A 403 3.02 9.52 -29.60
CA SER A 403 3.11 10.50 -30.69
C SER A 403 1.81 11.26 -31.01
N GLU A 404 0.76 11.15 -30.17
CA GLU A 404 -0.62 11.61 -30.45
C GLU A 404 -1.19 12.57 -29.38
N GLY A 405 -0.39 13.51 -28.87
CA GLY A 405 -0.83 14.57 -27.94
C GLY A 405 -0.18 14.48 -26.57
N PHE A 406 -0.67 15.24 -25.59
CA PHE A 406 -0.20 15.19 -24.20
C PHE A 406 -1.36 14.89 -23.26
N TYR A 407 -1.06 14.37 -22.07
CA TYR A 407 -2.08 14.06 -21.07
C TYR A 407 -2.00 15.03 -19.91
N GLY A 408 -3.15 15.41 -19.38
CA GLY A 408 -3.22 16.19 -18.16
C GLY A 408 -4.65 16.54 -17.79
N VAL A 409 -4.79 17.24 -16.66
CA VAL A 409 -6.04 17.87 -16.26
C VAL A 409 -6.01 19.31 -16.77
N LEU A 410 -6.76 19.61 -17.83
CA LEU A 410 -6.64 20.84 -18.66
C LEU A 410 -6.36 22.14 -17.87
N PRO A 411 -7.10 22.49 -16.79
CA PRO A 411 -6.82 23.69 -16.00
C PRO A 411 -5.41 23.80 -15.41
N TYR A 412 -4.75 22.67 -15.13
CA TYR A 412 -3.42 22.61 -14.53
C TYR A 412 -2.32 22.61 -15.60
N VAL A 413 -2.65 22.42 -16.88
CA VAL A 413 -1.65 22.36 -17.94
C VAL A 413 -1.20 23.76 -18.34
N ALA A 414 0.12 23.97 -18.30
CA ALA A 414 0.72 25.25 -18.66
C ALA A 414 0.49 25.60 -20.14
N PRO A 415 0.33 26.89 -20.49
CA PRO A 415 -0.05 27.30 -21.85
C PRO A 415 1.00 26.94 -22.91
N GLU A 416 2.28 26.88 -22.56
CA GLU A 416 3.34 26.40 -23.45
C GLU A 416 3.20 24.91 -23.76
N VAL A 417 2.78 24.11 -22.77
CA VAL A 417 2.55 22.67 -22.96
C VAL A 417 1.30 22.44 -23.80
N LEU A 418 0.23 23.23 -23.60
CA LEU A 418 -0.93 23.24 -24.49
C LEU A 418 -0.52 23.48 -25.95
N ASN A 419 0.48 24.35 -26.16
CA ASN A 419 1.11 24.62 -27.45
C ASN A 419 2.19 23.59 -27.85
N LYS A 420 2.11 22.36 -27.34
CA LYS A 420 2.96 21.22 -27.71
C LYS A 420 4.46 21.39 -27.38
N GLN A 421 4.81 22.33 -26.50
CA GLN A 421 6.15 22.35 -25.92
C GLN A 421 6.31 21.19 -24.92
N PRO A 422 7.53 20.64 -24.75
CA PRO A 422 7.78 19.60 -23.76
C PRO A 422 7.45 20.07 -22.33
N TYR A 423 7.05 19.14 -21.48
CA TYR A 423 6.91 19.41 -20.05
C TYR A 423 8.25 19.76 -19.42
N THR A 424 8.26 20.83 -18.62
CA THR A 424 9.40 21.33 -17.86
C THR A 424 9.07 21.43 -16.38
N THR A 425 10.08 21.60 -15.52
CA THR A 425 9.87 21.89 -14.10
C THR A 425 9.06 23.18 -13.89
N THR A 426 9.19 24.16 -14.77
CA THR A 426 8.40 25.40 -14.74
C THR A 426 6.93 25.18 -15.11
N ALA A 427 6.58 24.13 -15.87
CA ALA A 427 5.20 23.73 -16.10
C ALA A 427 4.56 23.12 -14.84
N ASP A 428 5.32 22.40 -14.02
CA ASP A 428 4.85 21.95 -12.69
C ASP A 428 4.61 23.16 -11.76
N ILE A 429 5.39 24.24 -11.89
CA ILE A 429 5.18 25.48 -11.13
C ILE A 429 3.88 26.19 -11.55
N TYR A 430 3.56 26.21 -12.85
CA TYR A 430 2.25 26.69 -13.31
C TYR A 430 1.12 25.89 -12.65
N SER A 431 1.22 24.56 -12.69
CA SER A 431 0.27 23.64 -12.06
C SER A 431 0.13 23.92 -10.55
N PHE A 432 1.23 24.22 -9.86
CA PHE A 432 1.22 24.61 -8.45
C PHE A 432 0.47 25.93 -8.22
N GLY A 433 0.60 26.92 -9.11
CA GLY A 433 -0.17 28.16 -9.04
C GLY A 433 -1.69 27.93 -9.13
N VAL A 434 -2.12 26.97 -9.94
CA VAL A 434 -3.53 26.53 -10.01
C VAL A 434 -3.97 25.87 -8.70
N ILE A 435 -3.12 25.04 -8.08
CA ILE A 435 -3.38 24.46 -6.74
C ILE A 435 -3.49 25.55 -5.67
N MET A 436 -2.73 26.64 -5.75
CA MET A 436 -2.86 27.77 -4.83
C MET A 436 -4.25 28.42 -4.92
N ALA A 437 -4.76 28.65 -6.13
CA ALA A 437 -6.11 29.17 -6.34
C ALA A 437 -7.19 28.19 -5.83
N GLU A 438 -7.00 26.89 -6.06
CA GLU A 438 -7.88 25.84 -5.56
C GLU A 438 -7.91 25.74 -4.02
N ILE A 439 -6.77 25.92 -3.34
CA ILE A 439 -6.69 25.98 -1.87
C ILE A 439 -7.35 27.25 -1.31
N SER A 440 -7.27 28.36 -2.05
CA SER A 440 -7.94 29.61 -1.71
C SER A 440 -9.47 29.44 -1.77
N THR A 441 -10.00 28.91 -2.86
CA THR A 441 -11.45 28.80 -3.14
C THR A 441 -12.12 27.58 -2.53
N GLY A 442 -11.38 26.49 -2.34
CA GLY A 442 -11.94 25.19 -2.00
C GLY A 442 -12.70 24.54 -3.15
N LYS A 443 -12.69 25.13 -4.35
CA LYS A 443 -13.40 24.63 -5.53
C LYS A 443 -12.39 24.16 -6.59
N PRO A 444 -12.76 23.19 -7.45
CA PRO A 444 -12.00 22.91 -8.67
C PRO A 444 -11.81 24.16 -9.53
N PRO A 445 -10.67 24.30 -10.23
CA PRO A 445 -10.46 25.41 -11.16
C PRO A 445 -11.47 25.34 -12.31
N TYR A 446 -12.05 26.50 -12.67
CA TYR A 446 -13.05 26.61 -13.75
C TYR A 446 -14.22 25.62 -13.60
N TYR A 447 -14.70 25.38 -12.38
CA TYR A 447 -15.71 24.37 -12.06
C TYR A 447 -17.03 24.51 -12.84
N ASP A 448 -17.32 25.72 -13.31
CA ASP A 448 -18.50 26.14 -14.05
C ASP A 448 -18.33 26.12 -15.58
N ILE A 449 -17.14 25.75 -16.06
CA ILE A 449 -16.80 25.70 -17.50
C ILE A 449 -16.50 24.24 -17.89
N ASP A 450 -16.74 23.90 -19.16
CA ASP A 450 -16.34 22.61 -19.72
C ASP A 450 -14.87 22.58 -20.09
N TYR A 451 -14.23 21.43 -19.87
CA TYR A 451 -12.79 21.27 -20.14
C TYR A 451 -12.59 20.88 -21.61
N ASP A 452 -12.83 21.85 -22.49
CA ASP A 452 -12.79 21.73 -23.93
C ASP A 452 -11.72 22.66 -24.56
N GLU A 453 -11.68 22.68 -25.89
CA GLU A 453 -10.78 23.54 -26.66
C GLU A 453 -10.98 25.04 -26.38
N LYS A 454 -12.21 25.47 -26.06
CA LYS A 454 -12.50 26.88 -25.75
C LYS A 454 -11.80 27.29 -24.46
N LEU A 455 -11.82 26.43 -23.44
CA LEU A 455 -11.06 26.68 -22.21
C LEU A 455 -9.55 26.72 -22.49
N ALA A 456 -9.03 25.80 -23.32
CA ALA A 456 -7.62 25.81 -23.72
C ALA A 456 -7.22 27.14 -24.39
N ILE A 457 -8.02 27.63 -25.34
CA ILE A 457 -7.82 28.93 -26.01
C ILE A 457 -7.83 30.07 -24.98
N ARG A 458 -8.78 30.08 -24.05
CA ARG A 458 -8.86 31.12 -23.01
C ARG A 458 -7.63 31.11 -22.09
N ILE A 459 -7.12 29.93 -21.71
CA ILE A 459 -5.90 29.79 -20.91
C ILE A 459 -4.68 30.35 -21.66
N CYS A 460 -4.54 30.01 -22.95
CA CYS A 460 -3.50 30.57 -23.81
C CYS A 460 -3.62 32.10 -23.94
N ASN A 461 -4.84 32.64 -23.97
CA ASN A 461 -5.11 34.08 -23.98
C ASN A 461 -5.01 34.76 -22.60
N GLY A 462 -4.45 34.08 -21.60
CA GLY A 462 -4.16 34.68 -20.29
C GLY A 462 -5.25 34.48 -19.22
N LEU A 463 -6.28 33.67 -19.47
CA LEU A 463 -7.24 33.31 -18.42
C LEU A 463 -6.51 32.57 -17.29
N ARG A 464 -6.79 32.96 -16.05
CA ARG A 464 -6.30 32.30 -14.83
C ARG A 464 -7.46 32.00 -13.87
N PRO A 465 -7.31 31.01 -12.97
CA PRO A 465 -8.34 30.70 -11.99
C PRO A 465 -8.56 31.85 -11.01
N GLU A 466 -9.79 31.97 -10.52
CA GLU A 466 -10.17 32.96 -9.53
C GLU A 466 -9.76 32.55 -8.10
N PHE A 467 -9.69 33.54 -7.21
CA PHE A 467 -9.39 33.35 -5.78
C PHE A 467 -10.62 33.68 -4.94
N ALA A 468 -10.73 33.07 -3.75
CA ALA A 468 -11.80 33.39 -2.82
C ALA A 468 -11.74 34.85 -2.38
N LYS A 469 -12.91 35.47 -2.21
CA LYS A 469 -13.05 36.78 -1.56
C LYS A 469 -12.33 36.77 -0.20
N GLY A 470 -11.50 37.78 0.04
CA GLY A 470 -10.72 37.91 1.26
C GLY A 470 -9.35 37.22 1.23
N THR A 471 -8.99 36.53 0.13
CA THR A 471 -7.63 36.01 -0.04
C THR A 471 -6.61 37.15 -0.02
N PRO A 472 -5.49 37.04 0.75
CA PRO A 472 -4.50 38.10 0.81
C PRO A 472 -3.87 38.42 -0.55
N GLU A 473 -3.71 39.70 -0.85
CA GLU A 473 -3.22 40.17 -2.17
C GLU A 473 -1.83 39.62 -2.51
N PHE A 474 -0.90 39.60 -1.56
CA PHE A 474 0.44 39.05 -1.77
C PHE A 474 0.43 37.54 -2.08
N TYR A 475 -0.60 36.81 -1.64
CA TYR A 475 -0.79 35.39 -1.98
C TYR A 475 -1.24 35.25 -3.43
N ILE A 476 -2.20 36.07 -3.85
CA ILE A 476 -2.69 36.14 -5.24
C ILE A 476 -1.54 36.49 -6.18
N GLN A 477 -0.71 37.47 -5.82
CA GLN A 477 0.46 37.87 -6.60
C GLN A 477 1.45 36.72 -6.78
N LEU A 478 1.75 35.95 -5.72
CA LEU A 478 2.63 34.78 -5.83
C LEU A 478 2.02 33.69 -6.72
N ALA A 479 0.73 33.40 -6.58
CA ALA A 479 0.06 32.40 -7.40
C ALA A 479 0.03 32.82 -8.88
N ASN A 480 -0.24 34.09 -9.17
CA ASN A 480 -0.18 34.64 -10.53
C ASN A 480 1.24 34.62 -11.10
N GLN A 481 2.27 34.90 -10.29
CA GLN A 481 3.68 34.73 -10.70
C GLN A 481 4.00 33.27 -11.05
N CYS A 482 3.45 32.30 -10.32
CA CYS A 482 3.60 30.88 -10.66
C CYS A 482 2.92 30.55 -12.00
N MET A 483 1.84 31.24 -12.34
CA MET A 483 1.08 31.05 -13.59
C MET A 483 1.45 32.06 -14.70
N ASP A 484 2.64 32.68 -14.62
CA ASP A 484 3.11 33.62 -15.64
C ASP A 484 3.18 32.92 -17.02
N VAL A 485 2.86 33.67 -18.08
CA VAL A 485 2.90 33.13 -19.44
C VAL A 485 4.32 32.73 -19.84
N ASN A 486 5.32 33.48 -19.39
CA ASN A 486 6.72 33.22 -19.63
C ASN A 486 7.24 32.23 -18.58
N PRO A 487 7.62 30.99 -18.95
CA PRO A 487 8.09 30.00 -17.99
C PRO A 487 9.30 30.47 -17.17
N SER A 488 10.17 31.29 -17.75
CA SER A 488 11.37 31.83 -17.08
C SER A 488 11.06 32.91 -16.03
N SER A 489 9.87 33.50 -16.07
CA SER A 489 9.41 34.49 -15.09
C SER A 489 8.81 33.85 -13.84
N ARG A 490 8.54 32.54 -13.88
CA ARG A 490 7.97 31.79 -12.75
C ARG A 490 9.04 31.55 -11.68
N PRO A 491 8.71 31.68 -10.38
CA PRO A 491 9.66 31.39 -9.30
C PRO A 491 9.99 29.90 -9.24
N THR A 492 11.15 29.54 -8.70
CA THR A 492 11.47 28.12 -8.46
C THR A 492 10.66 27.54 -7.31
N ALA A 493 10.51 26.21 -7.24
CA ALA A 493 9.88 25.54 -6.09
C ALA A 493 10.52 25.95 -4.75
N SER A 494 11.84 26.16 -4.74
CA SER A 494 12.62 26.60 -3.57
C SER A 494 12.27 28.03 -3.13
N ASP A 495 12.11 28.95 -4.09
CA ASP A 495 11.72 30.34 -3.80
C ASP A 495 10.32 30.40 -3.19
N ILE A 496 9.39 29.61 -3.75
CA ILE A 496 8.03 29.50 -3.26
C ILE A 496 8.03 28.90 -1.85
N HIS A 497 8.75 27.79 -1.64
CA HIS A 497 8.88 27.15 -0.33
C HIS A 497 9.36 28.14 0.75
N THR A 498 10.36 28.96 0.41
CA THR A 498 10.90 29.99 1.30
C THR A 498 9.85 31.04 1.64
N LYS A 499 9.15 31.59 0.65
CA LYS A 499 8.08 32.59 0.87
C LYS A 499 6.95 32.04 1.74
N LEU A 500 6.47 30.84 1.44
CA LEU A 500 5.40 30.19 2.22
C LEU A 500 5.83 29.92 3.67
N THR A 501 7.08 29.49 3.88
CA THR A 501 7.64 29.24 5.22
C THR A 501 7.72 30.52 6.04
N ILE A 502 8.12 31.64 5.43
CA ILE A 502 8.10 32.96 6.07
C ILE A 502 6.68 33.29 6.52
N TRP A 503 5.69 33.20 5.63
CA TRP A 503 4.29 33.47 5.98
C TRP A 503 3.77 32.57 7.09
N TYR A 504 4.10 31.28 7.06
CA TYR A 504 3.72 30.33 8.11
C TYR A 504 4.34 30.67 9.47
N ASN A 505 5.60 31.11 9.49
CA ASN A 505 6.28 31.53 10.72
C ASN A 505 5.66 32.82 11.27
N VAL A 506 5.38 33.80 10.41
CA VAL A 506 4.72 35.06 10.77
C VAL A 506 3.40 34.79 11.51
N ILE A 507 2.52 33.95 10.97
CA ILE A 507 1.24 33.63 11.60
C ILE A 507 1.37 32.67 12.80
N SER A 508 2.52 32.03 12.98
CA SER A 508 2.82 31.12 14.11
C SER A 508 3.42 31.83 15.33
N ASN A 509 3.29 33.17 15.40
CA ASN A 509 3.77 34.06 16.46
C ASN A 509 5.21 34.59 16.31
N TYR A 510 5.74 34.61 15.09
CA TYR A 510 7.05 35.23 14.81
C TYR A 510 6.94 36.50 13.97
N ALA A 511 5.76 37.12 13.89
CA ALA A 511 5.50 38.30 13.05
C ALA A 511 6.49 39.45 13.24
N GLU A 512 6.90 39.72 14.49
CA GLU A 512 7.81 40.81 14.83
C GLU A 512 9.23 40.62 14.25
N MET A 513 9.58 39.40 13.85
CA MET A 513 10.91 39.07 13.29
C MET A 513 11.00 39.34 11.79
N PHE A 514 9.89 39.66 11.11
CA PHE A 514 9.85 39.81 9.67
C PHE A 514 9.34 41.20 9.28
N LYS A 515 9.93 41.75 8.22
CA LYS A 515 9.41 42.96 7.59
C LYS A 515 7.96 42.72 7.15
N ASP A 516 7.08 43.66 7.46
CA ASP A 516 5.65 43.60 7.19
C ASP A 516 4.90 42.43 7.87
N GLY A 517 5.52 41.77 8.86
CA GLY A 517 4.98 40.58 9.49
C GLY A 517 3.62 40.80 10.18
N LEU A 518 3.39 41.95 10.80
CA LEU A 518 2.09 42.28 11.39
C LEU A 518 1.00 42.41 10.32
N VAL A 519 1.29 43.09 9.21
CA VAL A 519 0.35 43.25 8.07
C VAL A 519 0.00 41.90 7.47
N ILE A 520 0.99 41.03 7.27
CA ILE A 520 0.79 39.67 6.76
C ILE A 520 -0.08 38.85 7.73
N LYS A 521 0.19 38.96 9.04
CA LYS A 521 -0.58 38.25 10.08
C LYS A 521 -2.04 38.70 10.10
N GLU A 522 -2.29 40.01 10.04
CA GLU A 522 -3.63 40.60 10.00
C GLU A 522 -4.39 40.22 8.72
N ALA A 523 -3.71 40.20 7.56
CA ALA A 523 -4.31 39.80 6.30
C ALA A 523 -4.81 38.35 6.34
N PHE A 524 -3.98 37.42 6.83
CA PHE A 524 -4.40 36.01 6.99
C PHE A 524 -5.49 35.83 8.05
N ALA A 525 -5.42 36.55 9.17
CA ALA A 525 -6.45 36.51 10.20
C ALA A 525 -7.81 37.01 9.67
N SER A 526 -7.79 38.09 8.89
CA SER A 526 -8.99 38.62 8.23
C SER A 526 -9.54 37.62 7.20
N ALA A 527 -8.65 36.99 6.43
CA ALA A 527 -9.04 35.99 5.46
C ALA A 527 -9.67 34.74 6.13
N ASP A 528 -9.18 34.31 7.30
CA ASP A 528 -9.77 33.21 8.08
C ASP A 528 -11.24 33.50 8.49
N LEU A 529 -11.57 34.76 8.80
CA LEU A 529 -12.94 35.15 9.16
C LEU A 529 -13.92 35.04 7.97
N THR A 530 -13.43 35.06 6.73
CA THR A 530 -14.28 34.96 5.53
C THR A 530 -14.60 33.51 5.13
N ILE A 531 -13.78 32.53 5.54
CA ILE A 531 -13.92 31.12 5.11
C ILE A 531 -15.34 30.55 5.39
N PRO A 532 -15.94 30.77 6.58
CA PRO A 532 -17.27 30.25 6.88
C PRO A 532 -18.36 30.79 5.94
N THR A 533 -18.18 31.98 5.34
CA THR A 533 -19.18 32.63 4.49
C THR A 533 -19.07 32.25 3.01
N LEU A 534 -17.94 31.66 2.57
CA LEU A 534 -17.71 31.30 1.16
C LEU A 534 -18.62 30.16 0.69
N LEU A 535 -19.29 30.29 -0.45
CA LEU A 535 -20.07 29.19 -1.01
C LEU A 535 -19.14 28.06 -1.48
N THR A 536 -19.29 26.85 -0.93
CA THR A 536 -18.49 25.67 -1.29
C THR A 536 -19.25 24.64 -2.11
N THR A 537 -20.59 24.71 -2.13
CA THR A 537 -21.44 23.83 -2.94
C THR A 537 -21.32 24.18 -4.42
N ILE A 538 -21.16 23.15 -5.24
CA ILE A 538 -21.04 23.28 -6.69
C ILE A 538 -22.23 22.53 -7.33
N PRO A 539 -23.21 23.23 -7.92
CA PRO A 539 -24.29 22.57 -8.65
C PRO A 539 -23.73 21.87 -9.90
N ASN A 540 -24.09 20.60 -10.11
CA ASN A 540 -23.82 19.84 -11.34
C ASN A 540 -22.34 19.64 -11.73
N TYR A 541 -21.43 19.44 -10.77
CA TYR A 541 -20.03 19.10 -11.06
C TYR A 541 -19.80 17.59 -11.12
N SER A 542 -19.29 17.08 -12.26
CA SER A 542 -18.82 15.69 -12.35
C SER A 542 -17.34 15.60 -11.95
N GLN A 543 -17.01 14.69 -11.03
CA GLN A 543 -15.63 14.39 -10.63
C GLN A 543 -14.76 13.90 -11.81
N ASP A 544 -15.38 13.35 -12.86
CA ASP A 544 -14.69 12.92 -14.09
C ASP A 544 -14.09 14.09 -14.89
N LYS A 545 -14.37 15.35 -14.51
CA LYS A 545 -13.68 16.52 -15.08
C LYS A 545 -12.22 16.60 -14.63
N LEU A 546 -11.86 16.10 -13.44
CA LEU A 546 -10.50 16.19 -12.88
C LEU A 546 -9.64 14.95 -13.11
N THR A 547 -10.12 14.00 -13.91
CA THR A 547 -9.30 12.88 -14.36
C THR A 547 -8.41 13.33 -15.51
N SER A 548 -7.13 13.00 -15.46
CA SER A 548 -6.18 13.24 -16.55
C SER A 548 -6.66 12.57 -17.85
N LYS A 549 -6.72 13.33 -18.95
CA LYS A 549 -7.20 12.89 -20.27
C LYS A 549 -6.21 13.25 -21.36
N LEU A 550 -6.33 12.59 -22.52
CA LEU A 550 -5.58 12.98 -23.71
C LEU A 550 -6.10 14.34 -24.19
N LEU A 551 -5.19 15.28 -24.35
CA LEU A 551 -5.43 16.63 -24.85
C LEU A 551 -4.69 16.77 -26.18
N ASN A 552 -5.46 16.96 -27.26
CA ASN A 552 -4.94 17.09 -28.61
C ASN A 552 -5.71 18.20 -29.34
N PHE A 553 -5.46 19.43 -28.93
CA PHE A 553 -5.99 20.62 -29.59
C PHE A 553 -5.09 21.03 -30.76
N GLN A 554 -5.70 21.55 -31.82
CA GLN A 554 -4.97 22.08 -32.98
C GLN A 554 -5.05 23.61 -32.99
N ASP A 555 -4.02 24.26 -33.53
CA ASP A 555 -4.03 25.70 -33.82
C ASP A 555 -4.39 26.63 -32.65
N LEU A 556 -3.92 26.31 -31.44
CA LEU A 556 -4.07 27.19 -30.27
C LEU A 556 -3.28 28.51 -30.46
N PRO A 557 -3.79 29.64 -29.93
CA PRO A 557 -3.08 30.91 -30.02
C PRO A 557 -1.78 30.86 -29.23
N SER A 558 -0.80 31.67 -29.68
CA SER A 558 0.43 31.89 -28.92
C SER A 558 0.09 32.45 -27.54
N PRO A 559 0.71 31.93 -26.47
CA PRO A 559 0.39 32.36 -25.11
C PRO A 559 0.58 33.88 -24.90
N LEU A 560 -0.44 34.55 -24.35
CA LEU A 560 -0.42 35.97 -24.00
C LEU A 560 -0.47 36.17 -22.48
N ASN A 561 0.14 37.27 -22.02
CA ASN A 561 0.00 37.68 -20.63
C ASN A 561 -1.44 38.15 -20.36
N PRO A 562 -1.98 37.91 -19.14
CA PRO A 562 -3.29 38.44 -18.77
C PRO A 562 -3.28 39.96 -18.97
N LEU A 563 -4.26 40.50 -19.70
CA LEU A 563 -4.49 41.94 -19.72
C LEU A 563 -4.75 42.37 -18.27
N VAL A 564 -3.93 43.28 -17.75
CA VAL A 564 -4.11 43.88 -16.43
C VAL A 564 -5.41 44.68 -16.46
N ILE A 565 -6.52 44.06 -16.04
CA ILE A 565 -7.75 44.78 -15.76
C ILE A 565 -7.62 45.31 -14.33
N SER A 566 -7.58 46.63 -14.19
CA SER A 566 -7.52 47.30 -12.88
C SER A 566 -8.73 46.92 -12.01
N PRO A 567 -8.62 46.85 -10.67
CA PRO A 567 -9.67 46.35 -9.78
C PRO A 567 -10.93 47.24 -9.66
N THR A 568 -11.12 48.23 -10.53
CA THR A 568 -12.16 49.25 -10.42
C THR A 568 -13.29 49.12 -11.45
N GLN A 569 -13.37 48.02 -12.21
CA GLN A 569 -14.50 47.81 -13.14
C GLN A 569 -15.15 46.41 -13.07
N SER A 570 -14.92 45.62 -12.01
CA SER A 570 -15.52 44.29 -11.87
C SER A 570 -16.86 44.24 -11.13
N SER A 571 -17.53 45.37 -10.90
CA SER A 571 -18.80 45.38 -10.15
C SER A 571 -20.03 46.00 -10.83
N GLU A 572 -19.98 46.42 -12.11
CA GLU A 572 -21.18 47.02 -12.75
C GLU A 572 -21.48 46.59 -14.20
N VAL A 573 -20.86 45.53 -14.74
CA VAL A 573 -21.21 45.05 -16.10
C VAL A 573 -21.45 43.54 -16.12
N TYR A 574 -22.41 43.07 -15.32
CA TYR A 574 -23.02 41.74 -15.52
C TYR A 574 -24.52 41.71 -15.20
N ASP A 575 -25.20 42.87 -15.30
CA ASP A 575 -26.63 42.93 -15.49
C ASP A 575 -26.90 43.74 -16.76
N SER A 576 -27.57 43.11 -17.73
CA SER A 576 -28.06 43.66 -19.02
C SER A 576 -27.31 43.28 -20.31
N VAL A 577 -27.23 41.99 -20.65
CA VAL A 577 -27.42 41.58 -22.07
C VAL A 577 -28.20 40.26 -22.14
N SER A 578 -29.46 40.30 -21.74
CA SER A 578 -30.47 39.47 -22.40
C SER A 578 -31.04 40.27 -23.57
N GLN A 579 -31.17 39.62 -24.72
CA GLN A 579 -31.85 40.05 -25.96
C GLN A 579 -30.94 40.58 -27.08
N ASN A 580 -31.15 39.92 -28.23
CA ASN A 580 -30.91 40.36 -29.60
C ASN A 580 -29.48 40.36 -30.12
N PHE A 581 -29.09 39.24 -30.75
CA PHE A 581 -28.55 39.30 -32.10
C PHE A 581 -29.13 38.18 -32.96
N PHE A 582 -30.10 38.56 -33.78
CA PHE A 582 -30.52 37.79 -34.94
C PHE A 582 -29.37 37.70 -35.94
N ILE A 583 -29.26 36.52 -36.53
CA ILE A 583 -28.42 36.15 -37.66
C ILE A 583 -28.67 37.14 -38.82
N SER A 584 -27.62 37.78 -39.32
CA SER A 584 -27.63 38.39 -40.64
C SER A 584 -26.89 37.47 -41.62
N ASP A 585 -27.64 36.59 -42.27
CA ASP A 585 -27.21 35.92 -43.49
C ASP A 585 -27.11 36.97 -44.60
N LYS A 586 -25.91 37.13 -45.18
CA LYS A 586 -25.77 37.70 -46.52
C LYS A 586 -25.83 36.54 -47.51
N ILE A 587 -27.02 36.38 -48.09
CA ILE A 587 -27.25 35.66 -49.34
C ILE A 587 -27.03 36.69 -50.45
N ASP A 588 -26.05 36.43 -51.31
CA ASP A 588 -25.92 37.09 -52.61
C ASP A 588 -26.97 36.48 -53.56
N TYR A 589 -27.94 37.29 -54.00
CA TYR A 589 -28.66 37.02 -55.24
C TYR A 589 -28.88 38.33 -56.02
N TYR A 590 -28.38 38.29 -57.25
CA TYR A 590 -28.69 39.23 -58.33
C TYR A 590 -30.19 39.30 -58.55
N ASP A 591 -30.72 40.51 -58.76
CA ASP A 591 -31.89 40.69 -59.60
C ASP A 591 -31.63 41.79 -60.64
N ASN A 592 -31.63 41.33 -61.89
CA ASN A 592 -31.72 42.12 -63.09
C ASN A 592 -33.21 42.37 -63.39
N TYR A 593 -33.53 43.63 -63.63
CA TYR A 593 -34.51 44.14 -64.60
C TYR A 593 -36.01 43.83 -64.47
N ASP A 594 -36.73 44.95 -64.56
CA ASP A 594 -37.97 45.21 -65.29
C ASP A 594 -39.33 45.22 -64.56
N ASN A 595 -39.86 46.45 -64.56
CA ASN A 595 -41.25 46.94 -64.47
C ASN A 595 -41.89 47.14 -63.09
#